data_AF-A0A1G0N952-F1
#
_entry.id   AF-A0A1G0N952-F1
#
_cell.length_a   1.000
_cell.length_b   1.000
_cell.length_c   1.000
_cell.angle_alpha   90.00
_cell.angle_beta   90.00
_cell.angle_gamma   90.00
#
_symmetry.space_group_name_H-M   'P 1'
#
loop_
_entity.id
_entity.type
_entity.pdbx_description
1 polymer ?
#
loop_
_entity_poly.entity_id
_entity_poly.type
_entity_poly.pdbx_seq_one_letter_code
_entity_poly.pdbx_strand_id
1 'polypeptide(L)'
;MAADLDRHTVCVVLPYHLYTLARCSSTEVELDLAGPVTLAAVLDALEAAYPMLAGAVRDRATGLRRPLMRFYACQEDQSNLAPDALLPDEVAAGREPLVIVGAIAGG
;
A
#
# COMPACT_ATOMS: atom_id res chain seq x y z
N MET A 1 -2.67 26.24 -15.53
CA MET A 1 -3.52 25.18 -14.94
C MET A 1 -2.57 24.21 -14.27
N ALA A 2 -2.15 24.53 -13.05
CA ALA A 2 -1.12 23.79 -12.32
C ALA A 2 -1.80 22.58 -11.67
N ALA A 3 -1.65 21.40 -12.28
CA ALA A 3 -2.09 20.13 -11.72
C ALA A 3 -0.90 19.17 -11.53
N ASP A 4 0.29 19.75 -11.33
CA ASP A 4 1.51 19.06 -10.96
C ASP A 4 2.05 19.86 -9.77
N LEU A 5 1.84 19.41 -8.53
CA LEU A 5 2.69 19.86 -7.42
C LEU A 5 2.72 18.92 -6.20
N ASP A 6 1.75 18.03 -6.02
CA ASP A 6 1.79 17.04 -4.93
C ASP A 6 1.97 15.65 -5.51
N ARG A 7 3.14 15.42 -6.11
CA ARG A 7 3.62 14.09 -6.49
C ARG A 7 4.41 13.51 -5.33
N HIS A 8 3.99 12.35 -4.87
CA HIS A 8 4.62 11.65 -3.75
C HIS A 8 5.18 10.33 -4.24
N THR A 9 6.47 10.09 -3.99
CA THR A 9 7.08 8.77 -4.19
C THR A 9 7.02 8.04 -2.86
N VAL A 10 6.22 6.98 -2.81
CA VAL A 10 5.98 6.19 -1.60
C VAL A 10 6.60 4.81 -1.76
N CYS A 11 7.41 4.40 -0.78
CA CYS A 11 7.93 3.05 -0.70
C CYS A 11 6.91 2.12 -0.02
N VAL A 12 6.66 0.96 -0.63
CA VAL A 12 5.79 -0.08 -0.08
C VAL A 12 6.58 -1.37 0.06
N VAL A 13 6.60 -1.93 1.27
CA VAL A 13 7.22 -3.22 1.53
C VAL A 13 6.15 -4.31 1.47
N LEU A 14 6.31 -5.22 0.52
CA LEU A 14 5.44 -6.37 0.32
C LEU A 14 5.94 -7.60 1.09
N PRO A 15 5.06 -8.40 1.71
CA PRO A 15 5.45 -9.65 2.33
C PRO A 15 5.78 -10.70 1.25
N TYR A 16 6.50 -11.75 1.65
CA TYR A 16 7.07 -12.75 0.72
C TYR A 16 6.11 -13.25 -0.37
N HIS A 17 4.90 -13.62 0.05
CA HIS A 17 3.88 -14.18 -0.84
C HIS A 17 3.35 -13.14 -1.85
N LEU A 18 3.25 -11.86 -1.48
CA LEU A 18 2.77 -10.82 -2.38
C LEU A 18 3.85 -10.38 -3.36
N TYR A 19 5.10 -10.17 -2.92
CA TYR A 19 6.16 -9.80 -3.88
C TYR A 19 6.39 -10.93 -4.89
N THR A 20 6.31 -12.21 -4.46
CA THR A 20 6.40 -13.37 -5.35
C THR A 20 5.23 -13.42 -6.33
N LEU A 21 3.99 -13.21 -5.85
CA LEU A 21 2.79 -13.17 -6.69
C LEU A 21 2.85 -12.06 -7.73
N ALA A 22 3.31 -10.87 -7.35
CA ALA A 22 3.50 -9.71 -8.23
C ALA A 22 4.71 -9.83 -9.16
N ARG A 23 5.54 -10.87 -8.99
CA ARG A 23 6.81 -11.06 -9.72
C ARG A 23 7.77 -9.88 -9.58
N CYS A 24 7.77 -9.24 -8.41
CA CYS A 24 8.69 -8.16 -8.11
C CYS A 24 10.12 -8.69 -7.98
N SER A 25 11.10 -7.91 -8.45
CA SER A 25 12.53 -8.19 -8.25
C SER A 25 12.99 -7.96 -6.80
N SER A 26 12.27 -7.11 -6.07
CA SER A 26 12.55 -6.70 -4.69
C SER A 26 11.29 -6.78 -3.84
N THR A 27 11.49 -6.89 -2.52
CA THR A 27 10.40 -6.84 -1.53
C THR A 27 9.82 -5.44 -1.37
N GLU A 28 10.59 -4.42 -1.74
CA GLU A 28 10.20 -3.01 -1.71
C GLU A 28 9.90 -2.53 -3.13
N VAL A 29 8.81 -1.79 -3.28
CA VAL A 29 8.38 -1.18 -4.53
C VAL A 29 8.10 0.31 -4.31
N GLU A 30 8.51 1.13 -5.27
CA GLU A 30 8.21 2.57 -5.27
C GLU A 30 6.95 2.82 -6.08
N LEU A 31 6.07 3.66 -5.55
CA LEU A 31 4.82 4.06 -6.21
C LEU A 31 4.77 5.58 -6.31
N ASP A 32 4.40 6.07 -7.48
CA ASP A 32 4.12 7.50 -7.68
C ASP A 32 2.63 7.76 -7.48
N LEU A 33 2.32 8.61 -6.51
CA LEU A 33 0.97 9.06 -6.21
C LEU A 33 0.81 10.52 -6.58
N ALA A 34 -0.36 10.85 -7.14
CA ALA A 34 -0.78 12.23 -7.36
C ALA A 34 -1.83 12.61 -6.31
N GLY A 35 -1.56 13.66 -5.54
CA GLY A 35 -2.47 14.16 -4.51
C GLY A 35 -2.29 13.48 -3.15
N PRO A 36 -3.33 13.49 -2.30
CA PRO A 36 -3.22 13.07 -0.90
C PRO A 36 -2.77 11.60 -0.74
N VAL A 37 -1.75 11.39 0.08
CA VAL A 37 -1.22 10.05 0.39
C VAL A 37 -2.08 9.42 1.48
N THR A 38 -3.17 8.77 1.08
CA THR A 38 -4.00 7.95 1.96
C THR A 38 -3.68 6.46 1.79
N LEU A 39 -4.09 5.64 2.76
CA LEU A 39 -3.96 4.19 2.62
C LEU A 39 -4.69 3.68 1.37
N ALA A 40 -5.88 4.20 1.08
CA ALA A 40 -6.64 3.81 -0.11
C ALA A 40 -5.88 4.16 -1.40
N ALA A 41 -5.33 5.36 -1.50
CA ALA A 41 -4.58 5.82 -2.68
C ALA A 41 -3.33 4.97 -2.94
N VAL A 42 -2.59 4.60 -1.87
CA VAL A 42 -1.41 3.72 -2.00
C VAL A 42 -1.81 2.33 -2.48
N LEU A 43 -2.90 1.77 -1.93
CA LEU A 43 -3.39 0.46 -2.36
C LEU A 43 -3.93 0.46 -3.80
N ASP A 44 -4.58 1.55 -4.22
CA ASP A 44 -5.02 1.74 -5.60
C ASP A 44 -3.84 1.81 -6.56
N ALA A 45 -2.81 2.61 -6.23
CA ALA A 45 -1.59 2.70 -7.03
C ALA A 45 -0.87 1.34 -7.09
N LEU A 46 -0.80 0.61 -5.98
CA LEU A 46 -0.18 -0.71 -5.90
C LEU A 46 -0.90 -1.73 -6.79
N GLU A 47 -2.23 -1.79 -6.72
CA GLU A 47 -3.01 -2.73 -7.53
C GLU A 47 -3.05 -2.33 -9.02
N ALA A 48 -2.93 -1.03 -9.34
CA ALA A 48 -2.78 -0.56 -10.71
C ALA A 48 -1.41 -0.94 -11.31
N ALA A 49 -0.34 -0.79 -10.53
CA ALA A 49 1.02 -1.18 -10.94
C ALA A 49 1.19 -2.71 -11.00
N TYR A 50 0.54 -3.42 -10.08
CA TYR A 50 0.61 -4.88 -9.97
C TYR A 50 -0.80 -5.49 -9.94
N PRO A 51 -1.47 -5.65 -11.09
CA PRO A 51 -2.83 -6.19 -11.17
C PRO A 51 -3.00 -7.60 -10.58
N MET A 52 -1.90 -8.35 -10.43
CA MET A 52 -1.88 -9.66 -9.78
C MET A 52 -2.18 -9.60 -8.27
N LEU A 53 -2.00 -8.43 -7.64
CA LEU A 53 -2.28 -8.20 -6.21
C LEU A 53 -3.75 -7.89 -5.93
N ALA A 54 -4.54 -7.54 -6.96
CA ALA A 54 -5.97 -7.28 -6.81
C ALA A 54 -6.70 -8.58 -6.39
N GLY A 55 -7.40 -8.55 -5.27
CA GLY A 55 -7.99 -9.74 -4.65
C GLY A 55 -7.10 -10.38 -3.57
N ALA A 56 -5.79 -10.10 -3.56
CA ALA A 56 -4.87 -10.59 -2.55
C ALA A 56 -4.78 -9.63 -1.35
N VAL A 57 -4.78 -8.32 -1.61
CA VAL A 57 -4.70 -7.26 -0.60
C VAL A 57 -6.10 -6.79 -0.16
N ARG A 58 -6.94 -6.44 -1.13
CA ARG A 58 -8.36 -6.10 -0.95
C ARG A 58 -9.25 -7.13 -1.63
N ASP A 59 -10.43 -7.35 -1.06
CA ASP A 59 -11.47 -8.15 -1.70
C ASP A 59 -11.93 -7.47 -3.00
N ARG A 60 -11.98 -8.24 -4.10
CA ARG A 60 -12.23 -7.70 -5.44
C ARG A 60 -13.66 -7.21 -5.64
N ALA A 61 -14.63 -7.75 -4.89
CA ALA A 61 -16.03 -7.41 -5.02
C ALA A 61 -16.40 -6.18 -4.19
N THR A 62 -15.82 -6.06 -3.00
CA THR A 62 -16.18 -5.04 -2.00
C THR A 62 -15.15 -3.92 -1.87
N GLY A 63 -13.91 -4.11 -2.35
CA GLY A 63 -12.80 -3.19 -2.15
C GLY A 63 -12.29 -3.14 -0.70
N LEU A 64 -12.84 -3.97 0.19
CA LEU A 64 -12.47 -3.99 1.59
C LEU A 64 -11.15 -4.74 1.81
N ARG A 65 -10.32 -4.24 2.73
CA ARG A 65 -9.13 -4.93 3.22
C ARG A 65 -9.48 -6.35 3.67
N ARG A 66 -8.66 -7.35 3.29
CA ARG A 66 -8.84 -8.72 3.79
C ARG A 66 -8.51 -8.81 5.29
N PRO A 67 -9.25 -9.58 6.12
CA PRO A 67 -9.09 -9.58 7.58
C PRO A 67 -7.67 -9.89 8.11
N LEU A 68 -6.87 -10.65 7.35
CA LEU A 68 -5.51 -11.06 7.70
C LEU A 68 -4.42 -10.09 7.20
N MET A 69 -4.80 -9.06 6.45
CA MET A 69 -3.88 -8.01 6.00
C MET A 69 -3.77 -6.93 7.07
N ARG A 70 -2.53 -6.55 7.38
CA ARG A 70 -2.19 -5.41 8.23
C ARG A 70 -1.31 -4.45 7.45
N PHE A 71 -1.46 -3.16 7.74
CA PHE A 71 -0.70 -2.08 7.15
C PHE A 71 -0.05 -1.28 8.26
N TYR A 72 1.27 -1.16 8.22
CA TYR A 72 2.03 -0.41 9.21
C TYR A 72 2.76 0.75 8.55
N ALA A 73 2.73 1.90 9.21
CA ALA A 73 3.53 3.07 8.87
C ALA A 73 4.08 3.63 10.17
N CYS A 74 5.35 4.02 10.20
CA CYS A 74 5.96 4.62 11.39
C CYS A 74 5.80 3.76 12.65
N GLN A 75 5.89 2.44 12.49
CA GLN A 75 5.68 1.44 13.55
C GLN A 75 4.25 1.38 14.13
N GLU A 76 3.28 2.09 13.53
CA GLU A 76 1.89 2.15 13.96
C GLU A 76 0.95 1.41 12.99
N ASP A 77 -0.10 0.77 13.52
CA ASP A 77 -1.10 0.04 12.73
C ASP A 77 -2.09 1.02 12.06
N GLN A 78 -2.02 1.11 10.73
CA GLN A 78 -2.87 1.97 9.90
C GLN A 78 -4.09 1.23 9.32
N SER A 79 -4.30 -0.03 9.71
CA SER A 79 -5.23 -0.92 9.01
C SER A 79 -6.73 -0.58 9.15
N ASN A 80 -7.06 0.30 10.10
CA ASN A 80 -8.43 0.73 10.38
C ASN A 80 -8.62 2.23 10.15
N LEU A 81 -7.68 2.88 9.47
CA LEU A 81 -7.85 4.27 9.04
C LEU A 81 -9.09 4.40 8.14
N ALA A 82 -9.73 5.56 8.22
CA ALA A 82 -10.74 5.94 7.24
C ALA A 82 -10.10 6.05 5.84
N PRO A 83 -10.83 5.79 4.74
CA PRO A 83 -10.26 5.79 3.38
C PRO A 83 -9.63 7.13 2.97
N ASP A 84 -10.12 8.21 3.54
CA ASP A 84 -9.68 9.60 3.33
C ASP A 84 -8.67 10.08 4.37
N ALA A 85 -8.34 9.27 5.38
CA ALA A 85 -7.31 9.61 6.36
C ALA A 85 -5.92 9.55 5.71
N LEU A 86 -5.14 10.61 5.93
CA LEU A 86 -3.76 10.73 5.48
C LEU A 86 -2.87 9.73 6.23
N LEU A 87 -1.92 9.15 5.51
CA LEU A 87 -0.79 8.46 6.12
C LEU A 87 0.18 9.49 6.74
N PRO A 88 1.08 9.05 7.63
CA PRO A 88 2.12 9.93 8.18
C PRO A 88 2.96 10.62 7.10
N ASP A 89 3.41 11.83 7.39
CA ASP A 89 4.21 12.65 6.46
C ASP A 89 5.53 11.97 6.05
N GLU A 90 6.08 11.12 6.91
CA GLU A 90 7.25 10.29 6.63
C GLU A 90 7.01 9.31 5.48
N VAL A 91 5.81 8.71 5.42
CA VAL A 91 5.42 7.83 4.31
C VAL A 91 5.11 8.66 3.08
N ALA A 92 4.38 9.77 3.23
CA ALA A 92 4.08 10.66 2.12
C ALA A 92 5.35 11.25 1.47
N ALA A 93 6.43 11.41 2.24
CA ALA A 93 7.72 11.88 1.74
C ALA A 93 8.68 10.76 1.32
N GLY A 94 8.26 9.49 1.37
CA GLY A 94 9.10 8.33 1.04
C GLY A 94 10.27 8.08 2.00
N ARG A 95 10.26 8.68 3.20
CA ARG A 95 11.30 8.50 4.21
C ARG A 95 11.11 7.23 5.02
N GLU A 96 9.86 6.82 5.21
CA GLU A 96 9.52 5.52 5.80
C GLU A 96 8.56 4.75 4.90
N PRO A 97 8.69 3.41 4.82
CA PRO A 97 7.82 2.63 3.97
C PRO A 97 6.46 2.36 4.61
N LEU A 98 5.44 2.18 3.77
CA LEU A 98 4.23 1.47 4.15
C LEU A 98 4.51 -0.04 4.11
N VAL A 99 4.45 -0.71 5.26
CA VAL A 99 4.72 -2.14 5.37
C VAL A 99 3.41 -2.92 5.32
N ILE A 100 3.26 -3.79 4.31
CA ILE A 100 2.16 -4.73 4.20
C ILE A 100 2.55 -6.03 4.90
N VAL A 101 1.73 -6.46 5.85
CA VAL A 101 1.90 -7.74 6.53
C VAL A 101 0.70 -8.61 6.25
N GLY A 102 0.96 -9.81 5.70
CA GLY A 102 -0.05 -10.86 5.65
C GLY A 102 0.22 -11.90 6.70
N ALA A 103 -0.75 -12.08 7.59
CA ALA A 103 -0.78 -13.27 8.42
C ALA A 103 -0.97 -14.48 7.49
N ILE A 104 0.08 -15.28 7.34
CA ILE A 104 -0.07 -16.66 6.88
C ILE A 104 -0.84 -17.35 8.01
N ALA A 105 -2.06 -17.82 7.75
CA ALA A 105 -2.63 -18.85 8.58
C ALA A 105 -1.64 -20.01 8.52
N GLY A 106 -0.85 -20.19 9.60
CA GLY A 106 0.19 -21.20 9.67
C GLY A 106 -0.37 -22.56 9.28
N GLY A 107 0.27 -23.19 8.30
CA GLY A 107 0.11 -24.62 8.04
C GLY A 107 0.93 -25.42 9.03
#